data_AF-A0A958R635-F1
#
_entry.id   AF-A0A958R635-F1
#
_cell.length_a   1.000
_cell.length_b   1.000
_cell.length_c   1.000
_cell.angle_alpha   90.00
_cell.angle_beta   90.00
_cell.angle_gamma   90.00
#
_symmetry.space_group_name_H-M   'P 1'
#
loop_
_entity.id
_entity.type
_entity.pdbx_description
1 polymer ?
#
loop_
_entity_poly.entity_id
_entity_poly.type
_entity_poly.pdbx_seq_one_letter_code
_entity_poly.pdbx_strand_id
1 'polypeptide(L)'
;MTYIQTVDFGSLIADSSKLKELDRILKEKKKNNDKVLIFCQMTKMIDILEDFMNLRKYSFFRLDGASNIADRRDMVNDFQKPSSKVFVFLLSTRAGNYIFI
;
A
#
# COMPACT_ATOMS: atom_id res chain seq x y z
N MET A 1 -28.76 -9.38 22.03
CA MET A 1 -28.38 -9.64 20.63
C MET A 1 -27.69 -8.39 20.10
N THR A 2 -26.37 -8.28 20.32
CA THR A 2 -25.61 -7.09 19.91
C THR A 2 -25.34 -7.20 18.41
N TYR A 3 -25.96 -6.33 17.60
CA TYR A 3 -25.63 -6.25 16.18
C TYR A 3 -24.18 -5.78 16.07
N ILE A 4 -23.29 -6.68 15.66
CA ILE A 4 -21.93 -6.34 15.28
C ILE A 4 -22.09 -5.58 13.95
N GLN A 5 -22.03 -4.25 13.99
CA GLN A 5 -21.89 -3.47 12.77
C GLN A 5 -20.54 -3.86 12.16
N THR A 6 -20.57 -4.69 11.11
CA THR A 6 -19.41 -4.85 10.24
C THR A 6 -19.16 -3.49 9.60
N VAL A 7 -18.17 -2.76 10.09
CA VAL A 7 -17.76 -1.49 9.50
C VAL A 7 -17.48 -1.76 8.02
N ASP A 8 -18.30 -1.19 7.14
CA ASP A 8 -18.10 -1.34 5.71
C ASP A 8 -16.83 -0.57 5.33
N PHE A 9 -15.82 -1.25 4.80
CA PHE A 9 -14.60 -0.57 4.33
C PHE A 9 -14.91 0.48 3.25
N GLY A 10 -16.01 0.30 2.50
CA GLY A 10 -16.55 1.33 1.62
C GLY A 10 -16.89 2.63 2.37
N SER A 11 -17.50 2.54 3.55
CA SER A 11 -17.77 3.70 4.41
C SER A 11 -16.50 4.33 4.96
N LEU A 12 -15.48 3.54 5.32
CA LEU A 12 -14.19 4.05 5.79
C LEU A 12 -13.47 4.91 4.74
N ILE A 13 -13.52 4.50 3.47
CA ILE A 13 -13.02 5.30 2.34
C ILE A 13 -13.88 6.55 2.13
N ALA A 14 -15.21 6.43 2.31
CA ALA A 14 -16.14 7.54 2.20
C ALA A 14 -15.96 8.60 3.31
N ASP A 15 -15.42 8.23 4.46
CA ASP A 15 -15.27 9.15 5.59
C ASP A 15 -13.93 9.90 5.59
N SER A 16 -12.87 9.35 4.97
CA SER A 16 -11.54 9.96 4.92
C SER A 16 -11.26 10.69 3.61
N SER A 17 -11.13 12.03 3.67
CA SER A 17 -10.77 12.85 2.50
C SER A 17 -9.41 12.47 1.90
N LYS A 18 -8.46 12.03 2.72
CA LYS A 18 -7.15 11.54 2.28
C LYS A 18 -7.27 10.23 1.49
N LEU A 19 -8.12 9.30 1.93
CA LEU A 19 -8.33 8.04 1.21
C LEU A 19 -9.09 8.24 -0.10
N LYS A 20 -10.06 9.17 -0.14
CA LYS A 20 -10.74 9.56 -1.39
C LYS A 20 -9.76 10.09 -2.43
N GLU A 21 -8.89 11.00 -2.01
CA GLU A 21 -7.92 11.60 -2.90
C GLU A 21 -6.84 10.60 -3.32
N LEU A 22 -6.39 9.74 -2.41
CA LEU A 22 -5.50 8.63 -2.72
C LEU A 22 -6.11 7.69 -3.77
N ASP A 23 -7.39 7.31 -3.61
CA ASP A 23 -8.12 6.48 -4.59
C ASP A 23 -8.16 7.14 -5.97
N ARG A 24 -8.41 8.45 -6.03
CA ARG A 24 -8.39 9.22 -7.28
C ARG A 24 -7.02 9.17 -7.95
N ILE A 25 -5.96 9.46 -7.20
CA ILE A 25 -4.58 9.48 -7.71
C ILE A 25 -4.15 8.07 -8.16
N LEU A 26 -4.45 7.03 -7.39
CA LEU A 26 -4.07 5.65 -7.73
C LEU A 26 -4.78 5.15 -8.99
N LYS A 27 -6.06 5.52 -9.19
CA LYS A 27 -6.77 5.20 -10.43
C LYS A 27 -6.11 5.84 -11.66
N GLU A 28 -5.72 7.10 -11.55
CA GLU A 28 -5.01 7.80 -12.62
C GLU A 28 -3.64 7.16 -12.91
N LYS A 29 -2.86 6.89 -11.85
CA LYS A 29 -1.55 6.24 -11.98
C LYS A 29 -1.64 4.84 -12.56
N LYS A 30 -2.67 4.07 -12.19
CA LYS A 30 -2.90 2.75 -12.77
C LYS A 30 -3.23 2.82 -14.26
N LYS A 31 -4.03 3.81 -14.67
CA LYS A 31 -4.36 4.05 -16.09
C LYS A 31 -3.11 4.39 -16.91
N ASN A 32 -2.17 5.13 -16.33
CA ASN A 32 -0.91 5.49 -16.96
C ASN A 32 0.16 4.38 -16.87
N ASN A 33 -0.14 3.27 -16.19
CA ASN A 33 0.80 2.19 -15.91
C ASN A 33 2.05 2.64 -15.12
N ASP A 34 1.89 3.66 -14.28
CA ASP A 34 2.92 4.16 -13.37
C ASP A 34 3.06 3.22 -12.17
N LYS A 35 4.27 3.13 -11.60
CA LYS A 35 4.50 2.48 -10.30
C LYS A 35 4.42 3.52 -9.18
N VAL A 36 3.88 3.13 -8.02
CA VAL A 36 3.64 4.06 -6.90
C VAL A 36 4.34 3.59 -5.63
N LEU A 37 5.00 4.52 -4.94
CA LEU A 37 5.56 4.32 -3.60
C LEU A 37 4.73 5.09 -2.58
N ILE A 38 4.31 4.44 -1.50
CA ILE A 38 3.56 5.07 -0.41
C ILE A 38 4.33 4.90 0.89
N PHE A 39 4.76 6.01 1.47
CA PHE A 39 5.46 6.04 2.75
C PHE A 39 4.47 6.34 3.87
N CYS A 40 4.52 5.55 4.95
CA CYS A 40 3.69 5.71 6.13
C CYS A 40 4.54 5.66 7.40
N GLN A 41 4.31 6.58 8.34
CA GLN A 41 5.02 6.56 9.62
C GLN A 41 4.41 5.55 10.60
N MET A 42 3.09 5.38 10.58
CA MET A 42 2.36 4.48 11.48
C MET A 42 2.08 3.14 10.79
N THR A 43 2.50 2.04 11.41
CA THR A 43 2.23 0.67 10.89
C THR A 43 0.75 0.36 10.79
N LYS A 44 -0.06 0.83 11.75
CA LYS A 44 -1.53 0.71 11.70
C LYS A 44 -2.15 1.31 10.44
N MET A 45 -1.54 2.36 9.87
CA MET A 45 -2.00 2.96 8.62
C MET A 45 -1.64 2.08 7.41
N ILE A 46 -0.50 1.37 7.48
CA ILE A 46 -0.11 0.41 6.44
C ILE A 46 -1.11 -0.75 6.41
N ASP A 47 -1.57 -1.24 7.57
CA ASP A 47 -2.60 -2.28 7.65
C ASP A 47 -3.91 -1.82 6.98
N ILE A 48 -4.37 -0.59 7.24
CA ILE A 48 -5.54 0.00 6.57
C ILE A 48 -5.34 0.12 5.04
N LEU A 49 -4.14 0.52 4.62
CA LEU A 49 -3.82 0.62 3.20
C LEU A 49 -3.74 -0.75 2.53
N GLU A 50 -3.29 -1.78 3.24
CA GLU A 50 -3.27 -3.17 2.78
C GLU A 50 -4.69 -3.65 2.44
N ASP A 51 -5.63 -3.45 3.37
CA ASP A 51 -7.05 -3.74 3.16
C ASP A 51 -7.63 -2.95 1.98
N PHE A 52 -7.26 -1.67 1.86
CA PHE A 52 -7.67 -0.82 0.74
C PHE A 52 -7.14 -1.35 -0.61
N MET A 53 -5.87 -1.77 -0.69
CA MET A 53 -5.30 -2.34 -1.91
C MET A 53 -5.99 -3.65 -2.29
N ASN A 54 -6.27 -4.51 -1.30
CA ASN A 54 -7.00 -5.76 -1.49
C ASN A 54 -8.41 -5.51 -2.04
N LEU A 55 -9.15 -4.55 -1.45
CA LEU A 55 -10.48 -4.15 -1.91
C LEU A 55 -10.46 -3.66 -3.37
N ARG A 56 -9.45 -2.89 -3.75
CA ARG A 56 -9.26 -2.38 -5.12
C ARG A 56 -8.61 -3.38 -6.07
N LYS A 57 -8.21 -4.56 -5.58
CA LYS A 57 -7.49 -5.60 -6.32
C LYS A 57 -6.19 -5.09 -6.96
N TYR A 58 -5.48 -4.22 -6.25
CA TYR A 58 -4.16 -3.77 -6.63
C TYR A 58 -3.09 -4.74 -6.15
N SER A 59 -2.12 -5.04 -7.00
CA SER A 59 -0.92 -5.78 -6.61
C SER A 59 0.03 -4.86 -5.87
N PHE A 60 0.47 -5.27 -4.68
CA PHE A 60 1.35 -4.46 -3.86
C PHE A 60 2.38 -5.29 -3.12
N PHE A 61 3.44 -4.60 -2.70
CA PHE A 61 4.37 -5.10 -1.70
C PHE A 61 4.26 -4.26 -0.43
N ARG A 62 4.51 -4.89 0.71
CA ARG A 62 4.60 -4.25 2.03
C ARG A 62 5.98 -4.48 2.58
N LEU A 63 6.64 -3.41 3.00
CA LEU A 63 7.92 -3.49 3.68
C LEU A 63 7.89 -2.61 4.92
N ASP A 64 7.89 -3.28 6.06
CA ASP A 64 7.98 -2.68 7.38
C ASP A 64 9.26 -3.13 8.10
N GLY A 65 9.45 -2.64 9.33
CA GLY A 65 10.65 -2.92 10.11
C GLY A 65 10.82 -4.38 10.52
N ALA A 66 9.79 -5.23 10.40
CA ALA A 66 9.80 -6.60 10.88
C ALA A 66 10.24 -7.64 9.82
N SER A 67 10.24 -7.28 8.53
CA SER A 67 10.63 -8.22 7.45
C SER A 67 12.15 -8.52 7.45
N ASN A 68 12.55 -9.74 7.07
CA ASN A 68 13.96 -10.13 6.97
C ASN A 68 14.69 -9.34 5.86
N ILE A 69 15.95 -8.94 6.09
CA ILE A 69 16.74 -8.09 5.19
C ILE A 69 16.94 -8.73 3.80
N ALA A 70 17.08 -10.05 3.73
CA ALA A 70 17.24 -10.76 2.46
C ALA A 70 16.00 -10.57 1.56
N ASP A 71 14.81 -10.85 2.11
CA ASP A 71 13.53 -10.73 1.41
C ASP A 71 13.28 -9.30 0.92
N ARG A 72 13.76 -8.29 1.66
CA ARG A 72 13.60 -6.88 1.29
C ARG A 72 14.29 -6.53 -0.03
N ARG A 73 15.52 -7.01 -0.24
CA ARG A 73 16.27 -6.72 -1.48
C ARG A 73 15.61 -7.36 -2.68
N ASP A 74 15.14 -8.60 -2.53
CA ASP A 74 14.46 -9.31 -3.61
C ASP A 74 13.15 -8.64 -4.00
N MET A 75 12.37 -8.15 -3.03
CA MET A 75 11.15 -7.38 -3.29
C MET A 75 11.43 -6.07 -4.03
N VAL A 76 12.49 -5.35 -3.66
CA VAL A 76 12.90 -4.10 -4.34
C VAL A 76 13.36 -4.39 -5.77
N ASN A 77 14.23 -5.40 -5.92
CA ASN A 77 14.72 -5.83 -7.22
C ASN A 77 13.57 -6.24 -8.12
N ASP A 78 12.61 -7.01 -7.60
CA ASP A 78 11.43 -7.40 -8.37
C ASP A 78 10.56 -6.19 -8.73
N PHE A 79 10.31 -5.27 -7.79
CA PHE A 79 9.54 -4.05 -8.06
C PHE A 79 10.21 -3.15 -9.11
N GLN A 80 11.53 -3.15 -9.23
CA GLN A 80 12.25 -2.36 -10.24
C GLN A 80 12.15 -2.96 -11.66
N LYS A 81 11.92 -4.27 -11.79
CA LYS A 81 11.84 -4.91 -13.12
C LYS A 81 10.69 -4.32 -13.96
N PRO A 82 10.93 -4.04 -15.26
CA PRO A 82 9.85 -3.62 -16.17
C PRO A 82 8.71 -4.65 -16.28
N SER A 83 9.03 -5.93 -16.11
CA SER A 83 8.06 -7.04 -16.13
C SER A 83 7.29 -7.23 -14.83
N SER A 84 7.61 -6.46 -13.77
CA SER A 84 6.93 -6.59 -12.49
C SER A 84 5.46 -6.24 -12.63
N LYS A 85 4.61 -7.12 -12.13
CA LYS A 85 3.16 -6.89 -12.08
C LYS A 85 2.75 -6.09 -10.86
N VAL A 86 3.67 -5.77 -9.95
CA VAL A 86 3.39 -5.04 -8.71
C VAL A 86 3.20 -3.56 -9.02
N PHE A 87 2.08 -3.01 -8.57
CA PHE A 87 1.69 -1.62 -8.84
C PHE A 87 2.10 -0.67 -7.72
N VAL A 88 1.91 -1.07 -6.45
CA VAL A 88 2.17 -0.22 -5.28
C VAL A 88 3.22 -0.84 -4.37
N PHE A 89 4.11 -0.02 -3.81
CA PHE A 89 4.97 -0.42 -2.70
C PHE A 89 4.61 0.40 -1.45
N LEU A 90 4.10 -0.28 -0.43
CA LEU A 90 3.83 0.27 0.90
C LEU A 90 5.08 0.17 1.78
N LEU A 91 5.54 1.31 2.27
CA LEU A 91 6.79 1.44 3.02
C LEU A 91 6.53 2.10 4.37
N SER A 92 7.06 1.53 5.45
CA SER A 92 7.21 2.32 6.68
C SER A 92 8.36 3.31 6.52
N THR A 93 8.24 4.57 6.97
CA THR A 93 9.33 5.56 6.85
C THR A 93 10.62 5.07 7.51
N ARG A 94 10.51 4.33 8.63
CA ARG A 94 11.64 3.68 9.27
C ARG A 94 12.31 2.64 8.38
N ALA A 95 11.56 1.86 7.60
CA ALA A 95 12.13 0.80 6.78
C ALA A 95 12.57 1.28 5.38
N GLY A 96 11.84 2.23 4.79
CA GLY A 96 12.14 2.78 3.45
C GLY A 96 13.49 3.51 3.39
N ASN A 97 13.87 4.20 4.47
CA ASN A 97 15.13 4.95 4.53
C ASN A 97 16.40 4.08 4.44
N TYR A 98 16.31 2.78 4.70
CA TYR A 98 17.49 1.90 4.67
C TYR A 98 17.66 1.16 3.34
N ILE A 99 16.70 1.29 2.41
CA ILE A 99 16.57 0.38 1.26
C ILE A 99 16.37 1.10 -0.08
N PHE A 100 15.74 2.28 -0.08
CA PHE A 100 15.47 3.04 -1.30
C PHE A 100 16.38 4.27 -1.50
N ILE A 101 17.37 4.45 -0.63
CA ILE A 101 18.43 5.46 -0.72
C ILE A 101 19.77 4.73 -0.80
#